data_AF-A0A2G1MCJ5-F1
#
_entry.id   AF-A0A2G1MCJ5-F1
#
_cell.length_a   1.000
_cell.length_b   1.000
_cell.length_c   1.000
_cell.angle_alpha   90.00
_cell.angle_beta   90.00
_cell.angle_gamma   90.00
#
_symmetry.space_group_name_H-M   'P 1'
#
loop_
_entity.id
_entity.type
_entity.pdbx_description
1 polymer ?
#
loop_
_entity_poly.entity_id
_entity_poly.type
_entity_poly.pdbx_seq_one_letter_code
_entity_poly.pdbx_strand_id
1 'polypeptide(L)'
;YWIENEPEFGAQAVYLDDRYEAEDDDEGLIDPMDPATFKPSMQELADMGVNYIAPPMWMLVTTNEAGEIVPSAYAEEAEAAGLDIITWTLERSGPLASGGGWYFQSVEQAIDDDGDTYAMLDALAQDVGVVGVFSDWPATVTYYANCMGL
;
A
#
# COMPACT_ATOMS: atom_id res chain seq x y z
N TYR A 1 20.64 -2.20 -7.25
CA TYR A 1 21.80 -1.27 -7.16
C TYR A 1 22.11 -0.83 -5.72
N TRP A 2 21.25 -0.05 -5.04
CA TRP A 2 21.56 0.51 -3.70
C TRP A 2 21.95 -0.55 -2.67
N ILE A 3 21.20 -1.65 -2.60
CA ILE A 3 21.47 -2.78 -1.69
C ILE A 3 22.85 -3.41 -1.95
N GLU A 4 23.24 -3.57 -3.22
CA GLU A 4 24.48 -4.24 -3.60
C GLU A 4 25.73 -3.35 -3.50
N ASN A 5 25.59 -2.04 -3.76
CA ASN A 5 26.72 -1.13 -3.94
C ASN A 5 26.91 -0.16 -2.77
N GLU A 6 25.85 0.14 -2.03
CA GLU A 6 25.82 1.20 -1.01
C GLU A 6 25.12 0.68 0.26
N PRO A 7 25.61 -0.41 0.90
CA PRO A 7 24.86 -1.16 1.91
C PRO A 7 24.46 -0.34 3.15
N GLU A 8 25.18 0.72 3.49
CA GLU A 8 24.80 1.65 4.57
C GLU A 8 23.49 2.39 4.27
N PHE A 9 23.29 2.78 3.00
CA PHE A 9 22.06 3.44 2.54
C PHE A 9 21.01 2.44 2.07
N GLY A 10 21.45 1.32 1.47
CA GLY A 10 20.61 0.25 0.94
C GLY A 10 19.74 -0.42 2.00
N ALA A 11 20.21 -0.46 3.26
CA ALA A 11 19.43 -1.00 4.38
C ALA A 11 18.08 -0.28 4.59
N GLN A 12 17.99 1.01 4.22
CA GLN A 12 16.75 1.80 4.30
C GLN A 12 16.24 2.23 2.92
N ALA A 13 16.69 1.56 1.84
CA ALA A 13 16.13 1.82 0.52
C ALA A 13 14.66 1.41 0.50
N VAL A 14 13.83 2.26 -0.09
CA VAL A 14 12.40 2.00 -0.33
C VAL A 14 12.22 1.72 -1.82
N TYR A 15 11.75 0.51 -2.14
CA TYR A 15 11.39 0.15 -3.50
C TYR A 15 10.02 0.74 -3.81
N LEU A 16 9.98 1.74 -4.69
CA LEU A 16 8.73 2.28 -5.23
C LEU A 16 8.14 1.25 -6.17
N ASP A 17 6.98 0.70 -5.83
CA ASP A 17 6.36 -0.35 -6.62
C ASP A 17 5.39 0.26 -7.65
N ASP A 18 5.86 0.38 -8.89
CA ASP A 18 5.15 0.93 -10.05
C ASP A 18 4.75 -0.16 -11.06
N ARG A 19 4.81 -1.44 -10.68
CA ARG A 19 4.45 -2.60 -11.51
C ARG A 19 2.98 -2.65 -11.94
N TYR A 20 2.16 -1.75 -11.39
CA TYR A 20 0.77 -1.54 -11.81
C TYR A 20 0.65 -0.62 -13.05
N GLU A 21 1.72 0.12 -13.38
CA GLU A 21 1.73 1.17 -14.41
C GLU A 21 2.63 0.81 -15.61
N ALA A 22 3.69 0.03 -15.39
CA ALA A 22 4.65 -0.35 -16.42
C ALA A 22 4.75 -1.87 -16.58
N GLU A 23 4.80 -2.32 -17.83
CA GLU A 23 5.25 -3.66 -18.22
C GLU A 23 6.63 -3.47 -18.87
N ASP A 24 7.63 -4.12 -18.32
CA ASP A 24 8.91 -4.32 -19.00
C ASP A 24 9.21 -5.83 -19.11
N ASP A 25 10.33 -6.18 -19.76
CA ASP A 25 10.65 -7.59 -19.99
C ASP A 25 11.01 -8.33 -18.68
N ASP A 26 11.35 -7.59 -17.62
CA ASP A 26 11.79 -8.11 -16.32
C ASP A 26 10.61 -8.12 -15.29
N GLU A 27 9.67 -7.18 -15.41
CA GLU A 27 8.52 -6.95 -14.53
C GLU A 27 7.21 -6.91 -15.35
N GLY A 28 6.27 -7.79 -15.01
CA GLY A 28 4.96 -7.85 -15.65
C GLY A 28 3.91 -7.01 -14.92
N LEU A 29 2.81 -6.68 -15.62
CA LEU A 29 1.68 -5.98 -15.00
C LEU A 29 1.15 -6.79 -13.80
N ILE A 30 1.12 -6.15 -12.64
CA ILE A 30 0.66 -6.76 -11.40
C ILE A 30 -0.87 -6.66 -11.25
N ASP A 31 -1.51 -7.76 -10.85
CA ASP A 31 -2.86 -7.74 -10.27
C ASP A 31 -2.73 -7.95 -8.76
N PRO A 32 -3.03 -6.96 -7.91
CA PRO A 32 -2.88 -7.07 -6.46
C PRO A 32 -3.65 -8.21 -5.79
N MET A 33 -4.60 -8.83 -6.51
CA MET A 33 -5.40 -9.96 -6.04
C MET A 33 -4.92 -11.32 -6.59
N ASP A 34 -3.91 -11.34 -7.48
CA ASP A 34 -3.35 -12.57 -8.03
C ASP A 34 -1.83 -12.63 -7.80
N PRO A 35 -1.38 -13.30 -6.72
CA PRO A 35 0.05 -13.47 -6.42
C PRO A 35 0.88 -14.11 -7.54
N ALA A 36 0.26 -14.83 -8.48
CA ALA A 36 0.98 -15.40 -9.62
C ALA A 36 1.50 -14.33 -10.60
N THR A 37 0.98 -13.11 -10.52
CA THR A 37 1.43 -11.96 -11.30
C THR A 37 2.64 -11.26 -10.68
N PHE A 38 2.97 -11.54 -9.42
CA PHE A 38 4.02 -10.82 -8.69
C PHE A 38 5.39 -11.25 -9.21
N LYS A 39 6.00 -10.40 -10.03
CA LYS A 39 7.29 -10.65 -10.66
C LYS A 39 8.17 -9.42 -10.53
N PRO A 40 9.27 -9.49 -9.76
CA PRO A 40 9.59 -10.55 -8.79
C PRO A 40 8.51 -10.75 -7.72
N SER A 41 8.40 -11.95 -7.15
CA SER A 41 7.51 -12.20 -6.00
C SER A 41 7.97 -11.43 -4.75
N MET A 42 7.10 -11.31 -3.74
CA MET A 42 7.47 -10.63 -2.48
C MET A 42 8.64 -11.32 -1.77
N GLN A 43 8.68 -12.66 -1.80
CA GLN A 43 9.80 -13.40 -1.25
C GLN A 43 11.09 -13.17 -2.04
N GLU A 44 11.02 -13.09 -3.38
CA GLU A 44 12.20 -12.78 -4.19
C GLU A 44 12.72 -11.37 -3.92
N LEU A 45 11.85 -10.38 -3.72
CA LEU A 45 12.23 -9.03 -3.28
C LEU A 45 12.96 -9.06 -1.93
N ALA A 46 12.40 -9.78 -0.95
CA ALA A 46 13.03 -9.95 0.37
C ALA A 46 14.40 -10.66 0.26
N ASP A 47 14.51 -11.71 -0.56
CA ASP A 47 15.75 -12.44 -0.80
C ASP A 47 16.82 -11.57 -1.49
N MET A 48 16.40 -10.58 -2.27
CA MET A 48 17.27 -9.54 -2.85
C MET A 48 17.73 -8.50 -1.83
N GLY A 49 17.25 -8.56 -0.58
CA GLY A 49 17.58 -7.64 0.50
C GLY A 49 16.73 -6.36 0.52
N VAL A 50 15.59 -6.35 -0.17
CA VAL A 50 14.60 -5.27 -0.05
C VAL A 50 13.94 -5.37 1.32
N ASN A 51 13.96 -4.28 2.09
CA ASN A 51 13.30 -4.23 3.39
C ASN A 51 11.98 -3.45 3.34
N TYR A 52 11.90 -2.41 2.50
CA TYR A 52 10.75 -1.53 2.40
C TYR A 52 10.20 -1.50 0.97
N ILE A 53 8.88 -1.65 0.83
CA ILE A 53 8.16 -1.44 -0.42
C ILE A 53 7.18 -0.27 -0.29
N ALA A 54 6.94 0.43 -1.40
CA ALA A 54 6.03 1.56 -1.47
C ALA A 54 5.05 1.45 -2.64
N PRO A 55 4.00 0.63 -2.51
CA PRO A 55 2.90 0.58 -3.47
C PRO A 55 1.88 1.70 -3.21
N PRO A 56 1.06 2.05 -4.21
CA PRO A 56 -0.11 2.87 -3.98
C PRO A 56 -1.14 2.18 -3.08
N MET A 57 -1.88 2.94 -2.26
CA MET A 57 -2.72 2.38 -1.19
C MET A 57 -3.82 1.44 -1.67
N TRP A 58 -4.38 1.67 -2.86
CA TRP A 58 -5.43 0.80 -3.41
C TRP A 58 -4.93 -0.62 -3.68
N MET A 59 -3.62 -0.83 -3.87
CA MET A 59 -3.06 -2.17 -4.03
C MET A 59 -3.04 -2.96 -2.71
N LEU A 60 -3.10 -2.29 -1.56
CA LEU A 60 -2.98 -2.93 -0.25
C LEU A 60 -4.31 -3.39 0.34
N VAL A 61 -5.43 -2.95 -0.25
CA VAL A 61 -6.76 -3.19 0.32
C VAL A 61 -7.75 -3.66 -0.74
N THR A 62 -8.78 -4.36 -0.27
CA THR A 62 -9.94 -4.78 -1.04
C THR A 62 -11.19 -4.72 -0.15
N THR A 63 -12.34 -5.15 -0.66
CA THR A 63 -13.58 -5.29 0.12
C THR A 63 -13.96 -6.75 0.33
N ASN A 64 -14.37 -7.10 1.54
CA ASN A 64 -14.94 -8.41 1.83
C ASN A 64 -16.44 -8.48 1.46
N GLU A 65 -17.08 -9.64 1.65
CA GLU A 65 -18.51 -9.82 1.35
C GLU A 65 -19.44 -8.91 2.18
N ALA A 66 -18.98 -8.40 3.32
CA ALA A 66 -19.71 -7.45 4.15
C ALA A 66 -19.50 -5.97 3.73
N GLY A 67 -18.64 -5.71 2.75
CA GLY A 67 -18.28 -4.36 2.30
C GLY A 67 -17.25 -3.66 3.18
N GLU A 68 -16.57 -4.40 4.08
CA GLU A 68 -15.52 -3.84 4.93
C GLU A 68 -14.20 -3.79 4.16
N ILE A 69 -13.41 -2.73 4.40
CA ILE A 69 -12.06 -2.59 3.85
C ILE A 69 -11.16 -3.58 4.58
N VAL A 70 -10.49 -4.47 3.84
CA VAL A 70 -9.62 -5.52 4.36
C VAL A 70 -8.32 -5.60 3.55
N PRO A 71 -7.24 -6.21 4.08
CA PRO A 71 -6.00 -6.42 3.32
C PRO A 71 -6.23 -7.15 2.00
N SER A 72 -5.49 -6.76 0.97
CA SER A 72 -5.43 -7.46 -0.31
C SER A 72 -4.45 -8.65 -0.26
N ALA A 73 -4.47 -9.50 -1.27
CA ALA A 73 -3.47 -10.57 -1.40
C ALA A 73 -2.04 -10.00 -1.52
N TYR A 74 -1.86 -8.84 -2.15
CA TYR A 74 -0.58 -8.13 -2.18
C TYR A 74 -0.08 -7.83 -0.76
N ALA A 75 -0.94 -7.26 0.10
CA ALA A 75 -0.57 -6.91 1.47
C ALA A 75 -0.21 -8.17 2.28
N GLU A 76 -1.01 -9.24 2.17
CA GLU A 76 -0.77 -10.51 2.86
C GLU A 76 0.56 -11.16 2.43
N GLU A 77 0.88 -11.17 1.13
CA GLU A 77 2.13 -11.74 0.62
C GLU A 77 3.36 -10.90 1.01
N ALA A 78 3.22 -9.56 1.06
CA ALA A 78 4.28 -8.68 1.52
C ALA A 78 4.58 -8.89 3.01
N GLU A 79 3.54 -9.00 3.84
CA GLU A 79 3.67 -9.33 5.27
C GLU A 79 4.31 -10.70 5.45
N ALA A 80 3.86 -11.72 4.71
CA ALA A 80 4.41 -13.08 4.78
C ALA A 80 5.90 -13.15 4.40
N ALA A 81 6.35 -12.30 3.47
CA ALA A 81 7.75 -12.16 3.09
C ALA A 81 8.58 -11.33 4.08
N GLY A 82 7.95 -10.67 5.05
CA GLY A 82 8.59 -9.81 6.04
C GLY A 82 9.03 -8.45 5.49
N LEU A 83 8.34 -7.94 4.47
CA LEU A 83 8.57 -6.61 3.90
C LEU A 83 7.81 -5.56 4.70
N ASP A 84 8.50 -4.50 5.12
CA ASP A 84 7.87 -3.31 5.68
C ASP A 84 7.20 -2.49 4.57
N ILE A 85 6.02 -1.94 4.83
CA ILE A 85 5.23 -1.21 3.82
C ILE A 85 5.14 0.28 4.16
N ILE A 86 5.51 1.15 3.22
CA ILE A 86 5.29 2.60 3.28
C ILE A 86 4.42 3.01 2.08
N THR A 87 3.12 3.14 2.30
CA THR A 87 2.17 3.35 1.20
C THR A 87 1.98 4.83 0.84
N TRP A 88 1.36 5.11 -0.31
CA TRP A 88 1.03 6.44 -0.79
C TRP A 88 -0.21 6.42 -1.69
N THR A 89 -0.96 7.49 -1.91
CA THR A 89 -1.12 8.66 -1.05
C THR A 89 -2.57 8.71 -0.59
N LEU A 90 -2.81 9.21 0.63
CA LEU A 90 -4.12 9.10 1.27
C LEU A 90 -5.16 10.12 0.77
N GLU A 91 -4.76 11.35 0.42
CA GLU A 91 -5.72 12.46 0.20
C GLU A 91 -5.59 13.17 -1.15
N ARG A 92 -5.07 12.49 -2.18
CA ARG A 92 -4.95 13.06 -3.52
C ARG A 92 -6.25 13.04 -4.32
N SER A 93 -7.27 12.37 -3.80
CA SER A 93 -8.61 12.35 -4.37
C SER A 93 -9.39 13.64 -4.13
N GLY A 94 -10.38 13.91 -4.99
CA GLY A 94 -11.44 14.87 -4.68
C GLY A 94 -12.39 14.34 -3.59
N PRO A 95 -13.50 15.05 -3.30
CA PRO A 95 -14.47 14.60 -2.30
C PRO A 95 -14.92 13.15 -2.50
N LEU A 96 -14.88 12.36 -1.43
CA LEU A 96 -15.09 10.91 -1.47
C LEU A 96 -16.55 10.53 -1.71
N ALA A 97 -17.50 11.45 -1.49
CA ALA A 97 -18.89 11.29 -1.91
C ALA A 97 -19.08 11.06 -3.43
N SER A 98 -18.01 11.16 -4.22
CA SER A 98 -17.97 10.81 -5.63
C SER A 98 -17.25 9.48 -5.94
N GLY A 99 -16.93 8.67 -4.93
CA GLY A 99 -16.32 7.34 -5.06
C GLY A 99 -14.78 7.30 -4.98
N GLY A 100 -14.12 8.43 -4.68
CA GLY A 100 -12.67 8.50 -4.46
C GLY A 100 -11.76 8.25 -5.68
N GLY A 101 -12.27 7.73 -6.79
CA GLY A 101 -11.54 7.57 -8.05
C GLY A 101 -10.35 6.60 -7.94
N TRP A 102 -9.26 6.89 -8.66
CA TRP A 102 -8.12 5.98 -8.81
C TRP A 102 -7.50 5.53 -7.47
N TYR A 103 -7.40 6.43 -6.50
CA TYR A 103 -6.77 6.12 -5.20
C TYR A 103 -7.62 5.20 -4.31
N PHE A 104 -8.93 5.09 -4.58
CA PHE A 104 -9.87 4.26 -3.83
C PHE A 104 -10.49 3.14 -4.69
N GLN A 105 -9.93 2.90 -5.89
CA GLN A 105 -10.57 2.06 -6.91
C GLN A 105 -10.84 0.61 -6.45
N SER A 106 -10.00 0.04 -5.58
CA SER A 106 -10.18 -1.32 -5.07
C SER A 106 -11.28 -1.45 -4.02
N VAL A 107 -11.74 -0.33 -3.48
CA VAL A 107 -12.74 -0.24 -2.41
C VAL A 107 -13.87 0.72 -2.72
N GLU A 108 -14.05 1.12 -3.99
CA GLU A 108 -15.02 2.16 -4.42
C GLU A 108 -16.43 1.94 -3.82
N GLN A 109 -16.86 0.68 -3.67
CA GLN A 109 -18.16 0.33 -3.11
C GLN A 109 -18.32 0.62 -1.62
N ALA A 110 -17.22 0.75 -0.89
CA ALA A 110 -17.18 1.10 0.54
C ALA A 110 -17.02 2.61 0.78
N ILE A 111 -16.96 3.42 -0.28
CA ILE A 111 -16.67 4.86 -0.19
C ILE A 111 -17.91 5.68 -0.56
N ASP A 112 -18.43 6.44 0.39
CA ASP A 112 -19.58 7.33 0.18
C ASP A 112 -19.46 8.70 0.88
N ASP A 113 -18.48 8.91 1.77
CA ASP A 113 -18.23 10.21 2.38
C ASP A 113 -16.75 10.45 2.76
N ASP A 114 -16.41 11.71 3.06
CA ASP A 114 -15.01 12.11 3.34
C ASP A 114 -14.44 11.47 4.62
N GLY A 115 -15.30 10.97 5.52
CA GLY A 115 -14.94 10.20 6.70
C GLY A 115 -14.30 8.85 6.36
N ASP A 116 -14.56 8.30 5.18
CA ASP A 116 -13.97 7.04 4.71
C ASP A 116 -12.45 7.14 4.52
N THR A 117 -11.89 8.35 4.47
CA THR A 117 -10.45 8.58 4.58
C THR A 117 -9.88 7.95 5.86
N TYR A 118 -10.60 8.04 6.98
CA TYR A 118 -10.19 7.44 8.25
C TYR A 118 -10.45 5.94 8.27
N ALA A 119 -11.49 5.43 7.61
CA ALA A 119 -11.70 3.99 7.47
C ALA A 119 -10.58 3.33 6.64
N MET A 120 -10.18 3.97 5.53
CA MET A 120 -9.02 3.57 4.74
C MET A 120 -7.74 3.61 5.59
N LEU A 121 -7.50 4.72 6.30
CA LEU A 121 -6.31 4.85 7.15
C LEU A 121 -6.27 3.82 8.29
N ASP A 122 -7.44 3.48 8.86
CA ASP A 122 -7.56 2.45 9.90
C ASP A 122 -7.19 1.08 9.36
N ALA A 123 -7.75 0.67 8.21
CA ALA A 123 -7.41 -0.58 7.56
C ALA A 123 -5.91 -0.65 7.18
N LEU A 124 -5.34 0.43 6.64
CA LEU A 124 -3.91 0.48 6.32
C LEU A 124 -3.03 0.33 7.57
N ALA A 125 -3.37 1.00 8.67
CA ALA A 125 -2.54 1.02 9.88
C ALA A 125 -2.74 -0.21 10.78
N GLN A 126 -3.97 -0.69 10.94
CA GLN A 126 -4.32 -1.74 11.89
C GLN A 126 -4.35 -3.12 11.23
N ASP A 127 -4.92 -3.22 10.02
CA ASP A 127 -5.14 -4.53 9.38
C ASP A 127 -4.00 -4.90 8.44
N VAL A 128 -3.52 -3.94 7.61
CA VAL A 128 -2.36 -4.14 6.74
C VAL A 128 -1.05 -4.00 7.51
N GLY A 129 -1.02 -3.16 8.56
CA GLY A 129 0.18 -2.95 9.38
C GLY A 129 1.28 -2.14 8.70
N VAL A 130 0.92 -1.15 7.87
CA VAL A 130 1.92 -0.27 7.23
C VAL A 130 2.75 0.47 8.30
N VAL A 131 4.07 0.58 8.08
CA VAL A 131 4.96 1.34 8.98
C VAL A 131 4.97 2.84 8.66
N GLY A 132 4.36 3.23 7.55
CA GLY A 132 4.18 4.63 7.17
C GLY A 132 3.13 4.82 6.08
N VAL A 133 2.51 6.00 6.08
CA VAL A 133 1.56 6.45 5.05
C VAL A 133 2.03 7.82 4.57
N PHE A 134 2.24 7.98 3.27
CA PHE A 134 2.37 9.29 2.67
C PHE A 134 1.00 9.96 2.63
N SER A 135 0.88 11.08 3.32
CA SER A 135 -0.33 11.89 3.39
C SER A 135 -0.06 13.23 2.74
N ASP A 136 -0.97 13.65 1.87
CA ASP A 136 -0.90 14.96 1.23
C ASP A 136 -1.17 16.08 2.25
N TRP A 137 -1.86 15.76 3.36
CA TRP A 137 -2.23 16.69 4.42
C TRP A 137 -1.90 16.13 5.81
N PRO A 138 -0.86 16.65 6.49
CA PRO A 138 -0.36 16.04 7.74
C PRO A 138 -1.38 16.02 8.89
N ALA A 139 -2.46 16.82 8.80
CA ALA A 139 -3.49 16.89 9.83
C ALA A 139 -4.25 15.57 10.01
N THR A 140 -4.60 14.87 8.92
CA THR A 140 -5.40 13.64 8.95
C THR A 140 -4.68 12.53 9.71
N VAL A 141 -3.46 12.21 9.27
CA VAL A 141 -2.63 11.16 9.88
C VAL A 141 -2.21 11.51 11.30
N THR A 142 -1.92 12.79 11.59
CA THR A 142 -1.61 13.24 12.95
C THR A 142 -2.81 13.08 13.87
N TYR A 143 -4.00 13.49 13.44
CA TYR A 143 -5.21 13.36 14.24
C TYR A 143 -5.51 11.89 14.54
N TYR A 144 -5.49 11.03 13.52
CA TYR A 144 -5.70 9.60 13.66
C TYR A 144 -4.70 8.95 14.63
N ALA A 145 -3.39 9.19 14.44
CA ALA A 145 -2.36 8.63 15.31
C ALA A 145 -2.56 9.03 16.79
N ASN A 146 -2.94 10.29 17.05
CA ASN A 146 -3.26 10.74 18.40
C ASN A 146 -4.52 10.07 18.97
N CYS A 147 -5.53 9.80 18.15
CA CYS A 147 -6.74 9.09 18.57
C CYS A 147 -6.48 7.61 18.90
N MET A 148 -5.58 6.97 18.15
CA MET A 148 -5.28 5.54 18.27
C MET A 148 -4.10 5.23 19.22
N GLY A 149 -3.34 6.25 19.63
CA GLY A 149 -2.20 6.09 20.52
C GLY A 149 -0.97 5.46 19.85
N LEU A 150 -0.77 5.76 18.57
CA LEU A 150 0.37 5.33 17.75
C LEU A 150 1.60 6.25 17.96
#